data_AF-A0A497KN43-F1
#
_entry.id   AF-A0A497KN43-F1
#
_cell.length_a   1.000
_cell.length_b   1.000
_cell.length_c   1.000
_cell.angle_alpha   90.00
_cell.angle_beta   90.00
_cell.angle_gamma   90.00
#
_symmetry.space_group_name_H-M   'P 1'
#
loop_
_entity.id
_entity.type
_entity.pdbx_description
1 polymer ?
#
loop_
_entity_poly.entity_id
_entity_poly.type
_entity_poly.pdbx_seq_one_letter_code
_entity_poly.pdbx_strand_id
1 'polypeptide(L)' 'MWLVKNMGLISSILSFVAAQQHDTSILFLEFEEVALVAGGFLVLLMYLFYVKYPYNKEN' A
#
# COMPACT_ATOMS: atom_id res chain seq x y z
N MET A 1 7.65 38.32 -22.47
CA MET A 1 6.38 37.54 -22.51
C MET A 1 6.58 36.04 -22.79
N TRP A 2 7.65 35.63 -23.49
CA TRP A 2 7.91 34.20 -23.82
C TRP A 2 8.37 33.35 -22.62
N LEU A 3 9.26 33.89 -21.76
CA LEU A 3 9.77 33.22 -20.56
C LEU A 3 8.67 32.85 -19.54
N VAL A 4 7.73 33.77 -19.29
CA VAL A 4 6.61 33.55 -18.35
C VAL A 4 5.73 32.38 -18.81
N LYS A 5 5.57 32.20 -20.13
CA LYS A 5 4.76 31.13 -20.72
C LYS A 5 5.42 29.75 -20.53
N ASN A 6 6.76 29.67 -20.66
CA ASN A 6 7.51 28.44 -20.38
C ASN A 6 7.55 28.10 -18.89
N MET A 7 7.66 29.11 -18.02
CA MET A 7 7.61 28.91 -16.57
C MET A 7 6.25 28.35 -16.11
N GLY A 8 5.14 28.81 -16.68
CA GLY A 8 3.82 28.26 -16.41
C GLY A 8 3.61 26.83 -16.93
N LEU A 9 4.24 26.47 -18.04
CA LEU A 9 4.21 25.11 -18.58
C LEU A 9 4.99 24.15 -17.66
N ILE A 10 6.19 24.56 -17.24
CA ILE A 10 7.02 23.79 -16.29
C ILE A 10 6.31 23.61 -14.94
N SER A 11 5.67 24.66 -14.40
CA SER A 11 4.93 24.54 -13.14
C SER A 11 3.76 23.57 -13.26
N SER A 12 3.05 23.55 -14.39
CA SER A 12 1.92 22.64 -14.62
C SER A 12 2.35 21.17 -14.70
N ILE A 13 3.51 20.90 -15.32
CA ILE A 13 4.09 19.55 -15.39
C ILE A 13 4.55 19.10 -14.00
N LEU A 14 5.23 19.97 -13.25
CA LEU A 14 5.68 19.65 -11.89
C LEU A 14 4.50 19.40 -10.94
N SER A 15 3.41 20.16 -11.05
CA SER A 15 2.21 19.92 -10.24
C SER A 15 1.52 18.60 -10.60
N PHE A 16 1.53 18.21 -11.87
CA PHE A 16 0.97 16.93 -12.31
C PHE A 16 1.79 15.74 -11.81
N VAL A 17 3.12 15.83 -11.88
CA VAL A 17 4.04 14.82 -11.35
C VAL A 17 3.90 14.71 -9.82
N ALA A 18 3.82 15.83 -9.11
CA ALA A 18 3.63 15.84 -7.66
C ALA A 18 2.31 15.18 -7.23
N ALA A 19 1.21 15.40 -7.99
CA ALA A 19 -0.07 14.76 -7.74
C ALA A 19 0.02 13.23 -7.87
N GLN A 20 0.68 12.72 -8.92
CA GLN A 20 0.87 11.27 -9.10
C GLN A 20 1.73 10.64 -8.00
N GLN A 21 2.77 11.32 -7.54
CA GLN A 21 3.61 10.82 -6.45
C GLN A 21 2.85 10.73 -5.13
N HIS A 22 1.98 11.71 -4.86
CA HIS A 22 1.13 11.70 -3.68
C HIS A 22 0.13 10.53 -3.71
N ASP A 23 -0.54 10.30 -4.84
CA ASP A 23 -1.48 9.16 -5.00
C ASP A 23 -0.78 7.81 -4.82
N THR A 24 0.46 7.69 -5.33
CA THR A 24 1.25 6.46 -5.19
C THR A 24 1.64 6.22 -3.72
N SER A 25 2.00 7.28 -2.98
CA SER A 25 2.36 7.16 -1.57
C SER A 25 1.19 6.72 -0.68
N ILE A 26 -0.03 7.17 -1.00
CA ILE A 26 -1.25 6.73 -0.31
C ILE A 26 -1.52 5.25 -0.61
N LEU A 27 -1.38 4.83 -1.88
CA LEU A 27 -1.58 3.44 -2.28
C LEU A 27 -0.62 2.47 -1.56
N PHE A 28 0.64 2.88 -1.33
CA PHE A 28 1.59 2.09 -0.55
C PHE A 28 1.21 1.99 0.93
N LEU A 29 0.70 3.08 1.53
CA LEU A 29 0.24 3.10 2.91
C LEU A 29 -0.96 2.15 3.11
N GLU A 30 -1.95 2.24 2.21
CA GLU A 30 -3.12 1.36 2.22
C GLU A 30 -2.70 -0.11 2.03
N PHE A 31 -1.75 -0.38 1.13
CA PHE A 31 -1.24 -1.73 0.92
C PHE A 31 -0.50 -2.28 2.15
N GLU A 32 0.31 -1.46 2.82
CA GLU A 32 1.02 -1.86 4.04
C GLU A 32 0.05 -2.26 5.16
N GLU A 33 -1.02 -1.49 5.35
CA GLU A 33 -2.07 -1.80 6.33
C GLU A 33 -2.73 -3.15 6.03
N VAL A 34 -3.13 -3.39 4.77
CA VAL A 34 -3.74 -4.66 4.36
C VAL A 34 -2.77 -5.83 4.55
N ALA A 35 -1.49 -5.65 4.19
CA ALA A 35 -0.47 -6.68 4.34
C ALA A 35 -0.23 -7.04 5.82
N LEU A 36 -0.24 -6.04 6.71
CA LEU A 36 -0.06 -6.24 8.15
C LEU A 36 -1.26 -6.99 8.76
N VAL A 37 -2.49 -6.62 8.38
CA VAL A 37 -3.71 -7.32 8.82
C VAL A 37 -3.73 -8.76 8.31
N ALA A 38 -3.41 -8.97 7.04
CA ALA A 38 -3.34 -10.30 6.45
C ALA A 38 -2.28 -11.19 7.12
N GLY A 39 -1.09 -10.63 7.38
CA GLY A 39 -0.02 -11.31 8.11
C GLY A 39 -0.44 -11.69 9.53
N GLY A 40 -1.08 -10.77 10.26
CA GLY A 40 -1.60 -11.04 11.61
C GLY A 40 -2.65 -12.16 11.63
N PHE A 41 -3.55 -12.18 10.65
CA PHE A 41 -4.53 -13.25 10.52
C PHE A 41 -3.87 -14.61 10.21
N LEU A 42 -2.83 -14.62 9.38
CA LEU A 42 -2.09 -15.84 9.05
C LEU A 42 -1.39 -16.41 10.29
N VAL A 43 -0.76 -15.57 11.10
CA VAL A 43 -0.16 -15.99 12.39
C VAL A 43 -1.22 -16.56 13.34
N LEU A 44 -2.39 -15.91 13.43
CA LEU A 44 -3.50 -16.40 14.23
C LEU A 44 -3.97 -17.78 13.76
N LEU A 45 -4.13 -17.99 12.45
CA LEU A 45 -4.50 -19.27 11.87
C LEU A 45 -3.45 -20.34 12.16
N MET A 46 -2.16 -20.02 12.04
CA MET A 46 -1.09 -20.94 12.40
C MET A 46 -1.20 -21.36 13.87
N TYR A 47 -1.37 -20.41 14.78
CA TYR A 47 -1.58 -20.74 16.20
C TYR A 47 -2.80 -21.66 16.41
N LEU A 48 -3.91 -21.37 15.75
CA LEU A 48 -5.13 -22.18 15.87
C LEU A 48 -4.93 -23.60 15.35
N PHE A 49 -4.36 -23.78 14.17
CA PHE A 49 -4.20 -25.09 13.55
C PHE A 49 -3.04 -25.92 14.10
N TYR A 50 -2.01 -25.31 14.66
CA TYR A 50 -0.86 -26.03 15.19
C TYR A 50 -0.90 -26.21 16.71
N VAL A 51 -1.47 -25.26 17.45
CA VAL A 51 -1.45 -25.27 18.92
C VAL A 51 -2.81 -25.62 19.51
N LYS A 52 -3.86 -24.88 19.15
CA LYS A 52 -5.15 -24.98 19.85
C LYS A 52 -6.03 -26.12 19.34
N TYR A 53 -6.02 -26.33 18.03
CA TYR A 53 -6.81 -27.33 17.31
C TYR A 53 -5.90 -28.03 16.30
N PRO A 54 -4.91 -28.82 16.78
CA PRO A 54 -4.05 -29.58 15.90
C PRO A 54 -4.91 -30.43 14.97
N TYR A 55 -4.67 -30.28 13.66
CA TYR A 55 -5.37 -31.06 12.65
C TYR A 55 -5.09 -32.55 12.88
N ASN A 56 -6.03 -33.25 13.49
CA ASN A 56 -5.97 -34.69 13.65
C ASN A 56 -6.54 -35.33 12.39
N LYS A 57 -5.68 -35.97 11.61
CA LYS A 57 -6.01 -36.60 10.33
C LYS A 57 -6.77 -37.92 10.49
N GLU A 58 -7.04 -38.34 11.73
CA GLU A 58 -7.66 -39.63 12.09
C GLU A 58 -9.16 -39.54 12.47
N ASN A 59 -9.83 -38.39 12.31
CA ASN A 59 -11.29 -38.27 12.44
C ASN A 59 -11.97 -38.06 11.07
#